data_AF-A0A1T5GUL2-F1
#
_entry.id   AF-A0A1T5GUL2-F1
#
_cell.length_a   1.000
_cell.length_b   1.000
_cell.length_c   1.000
_cell.angle_alpha   90.00
_cell.angle_beta   90.00
_cell.angle_gamma   90.00
#
_symmetry.space_group_name_H-M   'P 1'
#
loop_
_entity.id
_entity.type
_entity.pdbx_description
1 polymer ?
#
loop_
_entity_poly.entity_id
_entity_poly.type
_entity_poly.pdbx_seq_one_letter_code
_entity_poly.pdbx_strand_id
1 'polypeptide(L)'
;LTGRYKSAHVIKKMPGNWKTVMDAFIESFHVENVHPQTAAYSGVEQAQYDVWPGKRHFSRTLTPVGMPTSSGSYPISDQQIVDRFIKEYMPGYEHLVGAPAATLGEGDTPRDVIGRIYTDMLAEQLQVDLSDLDTACAIDAVFYSIFPNFQPWPTLAYPLFYRFRPLDDDPNQCLMDIIILAPFQGERPPSATPVIQEFEEPLANALGVLGEILDQDCAHIRAIQAGMRAARDKQLNLAEYQDSRVRHYHRTLGEYIAAP
;
A
#
# COMPACT_ATOMS: atom_id res chain seq x y z
N LEU A 1 -10.50 -15.09 1.88
CA LEU A 1 -10.67 -14.51 0.52
C LEU A 1 -11.95 -15.00 -0.19
N THR A 2 -12.86 -15.71 0.47
CA THR A 2 -14.21 -15.94 -0.05
C THR A 2 -14.94 -14.59 -0.16
N GLY A 3 -15.86 -14.46 -1.14
CA GLY A 3 -16.61 -13.21 -1.32
C GLY A 3 -15.86 -12.06 -1.99
N ARG A 4 -14.73 -12.33 -2.68
CA ARG A 4 -14.02 -11.34 -3.50
C ARG A 4 -13.83 -11.82 -4.94
N TYR A 5 -13.79 -10.88 -5.87
CA TYR A 5 -13.43 -11.12 -7.27
C TYR A 5 -12.33 -10.16 -7.71
N LYS A 6 -11.64 -10.50 -8.79
CA LYS A 6 -10.57 -9.67 -9.32
C LYS A 6 -11.19 -8.57 -10.18
N SER A 7 -11.33 -7.37 -9.62
CA SER A 7 -11.93 -6.22 -10.31
C SER A 7 -10.97 -5.55 -11.28
N ALA A 8 -9.67 -5.60 -10.98
CA ALA A 8 -8.61 -5.12 -11.88
C ALA A 8 -7.37 -6.01 -11.81
N HIS A 9 -6.60 -6.06 -12.89
CA HIS A 9 -5.31 -6.74 -12.94
C HIS A 9 -4.41 -6.04 -13.97
N VAL A 10 -3.36 -5.37 -13.49
CA VAL A 10 -2.37 -4.71 -14.32
C VAL A 10 -1.03 -5.42 -14.14
N ILE A 11 -0.30 -5.65 -15.22
CA ILE A 11 1.06 -6.19 -15.20
C ILE A 11 1.98 -5.10 -15.74
N LYS A 12 2.70 -4.43 -14.85
CA LYS A 12 3.62 -3.35 -15.20
C LYS A 12 5.03 -3.90 -15.42
N LYS A 13 5.62 -3.60 -16.57
CA LYS A 13 7.07 -3.79 -16.76
C LYS A 13 7.84 -2.72 -16.00
N MET A 14 8.80 -3.15 -15.20
CA MET A 14 9.54 -2.30 -14.28
C MET A 14 11.04 -2.33 -14.57
N PRO A 15 11.72 -1.17 -14.57
CA PRO A 15 13.14 -1.05 -14.93
C PRO A 15 14.07 -1.32 -13.72
N GLY A 16 13.82 -2.42 -13.01
CA GLY A 16 14.63 -2.82 -11.86
C GLY A 16 14.55 -4.32 -11.59
N ASN A 17 15.42 -4.79 -10.70
CA ASN A 17 15.35 -6.15 -10.19
C ASN A 17 14.05 -6.33 -9.40
N TRP A 18 13.36 -7.46 -9.56
CA TRP A 18 12.10 -7.73 -8.88
C TRP A 18 12.20 -7.62 -7.35
N LYS A 19 13.37 -7.90 -6.77
CA LYS A 19 13.63 -7.74 -5.33
C LYS A 19 13.72 -6.28 -4.92
N THR A 20 14.44 -5.47 -5.69
CA THR A 20 14.52 -4.01 -5.48
C THR A 20 13.15 -3.37 -5.55
N VAL A 21 12.33 -3.77 -6.53
CA VAL A 21 10.96 -3.27 -6.66
C VAL A 21 10.13 -3.72 -5.47
N MET A 22 10.17 -4.99 -5.10
CA MET A 22 9.43 -5.52 -3.94
C MET A 22 9.81 -4.82 -2.62
N ASP A 23 11.09 -4.48 -2.42
CA ASP A 23 11.57 -3.79 -1.22
C ASP A 23 10.89 -2.43 -1.03
N ALA A 24 10.59 -1.69 -2.12
CA ALA A 24 9.83 -0.44 -2.04
C ALA A 24 8.39 -0.62 -1.53
N PHE A 25 7.81 -1.82 -1.66
CA PHE A 25 6.44 -2.13 -1.22
C PHE A 25 6.39 -3.01 0.03
N ILE A 26 7.54 -3.35 0.64
CA ILE A 26 7.61 -4.19 1.85
C ILE A 26 7.49 -3.38 3.14
N GLU A 27 7.61 -2.06 3.04
CA GLU A 27 7.74 -1.14 4.17
C GLU A 27 6.98 0.16 3.88
N SER A 28 6.91 1.10 4.83
CA SER A 28 6.09 2.33 4.73
C SER A 28 6.83 3.62 5.07
N PHE A 29 8.11 3.55 5.41
CA PHE A 29 8.96 4.68 5.79
C PHE A 29 9.17 5.67 4.64
N HIS A 30 9.19 5.22 3.39
CA HIS A 30 9.29 6.12 2.24
C HIS A 30 8.05 7.00 2.05
N VAL A 31 6.89 6.58 2.57
CA VAL A 31 5.56 7.18 2.27
C VAL A 31 5.55 8.68 2.54
N GLU A 32 6.17 9.13 3.63
CA GLU A 32 6.23 10.55 3.97
C GLU A 32 6.96 11.39 2.90
N ASN A 33 8.02 10.84 2.30
CA ASN A 33 8.85 11.53 1.32
C ASN A 33 8.33 11.38 -0.11
N VAL A 34 7.72 10.23 -0.42
CA VAL A 34 7.24 9.92 -1.78
C VAL A 34 5.79 10.36 -1.98
N HIS A 35 4.96 10.27 -0.94
CA HIS A 35 3.54 10.66 -0.94
C HIS A 35 3.25 11.74 0.10
N PRO A 36 3.87 12.94 0.01
CA PRO A 36 3.75 13.99 1.02
C PRO A 36 2.30 14.44 1.25
N GLN A 37 1.41 14.27 0.27
CA GLN A 37 -0.03 14.50 0.41
C GLN A 37 -0.68 13.64 1.51
N THR A 38 -0.12 12.46 1.81
CA THR A 38 -0.70 11.53 2.80
C THR A 38 -0.26 11.83 4.24
N ALA A 39 0.76 12.67 4.44
CA ALA A 39 1.35 12.91 5.76
C ALA A 39 0.38 13.48 6.79
N ALA A 40 -0.70 14.13 6.34
CA ALA A 40 -1.73 14.68 7.21
C ALA A 40 -2.59 13.61 7.90
N TYR A 41 -2.65 12.39 7.36
CA TYR A 41 -3.56 11.35 7.83
C TYR A 41 -2.98 9.92 7.81
N SER A 42 -1.73 9.72 7.41
CA SER A 42 -1.04 8.42 7.43
C SER A 42 0.00 8.40 8.54
N GLY A 43 -0.20 7.59 9.57
CA GLY A 43 0.69 7.47 10.73
C GLY A 43 1.92 6.60 10.44
N VAL A 44 2.79 7.06 9.55
CA VAL A 44 3.96 6.29 9.05
C VAL A 44 4.94 5.92 10.17
N GLU A 45 5.22 6.82 11.10
CA GLU A 45 6.11 6.54 12.22
C GLU A 45 5.48 5.63 13.28
N GLN A 46 4.16 5.66 13.38
CA GLN A 46 3.37 4.79 14.24
C GLN A 46 3.13 3.43 13.59
N ALA A 47 3.66 3.19 12.39
CA ALA A 47 3.53 1.92 11.71
C ALA A 47 4.14 0.78 12.54
N GLN A 48 3.41 -0.32 12.60
CA GLN A 48 3.83 -1.55 13.24
C GLN A 48 4.47 -2.49 12.22
N TYR A 49 5.64 -3.02 12.55
CA TYR A 49 6.37 -3.97 11.71
C TYR A 49 6.53 -5.30 12.44
N ASP A 50 5.84 -6.33 11.95
CA ASP A 50 5.79 -7.63 12.59
C ASP A 50 6.63 -8.66 11.85
N VAL A 51 7.58 -9.24 12.58
CA VAL A 51 8.35 -10.43 12.20
C VAL A 51 8.23 -11.44 13.35
N TRP A 52 7.81 -12.67 13.04
CA TRP A 52 7.55 -13.67 14.08
C TRP A 52 8.69 -14.68 14.21
N PRO A 53 9.15 -14.99 15.44
CA PRO A 53 10.14 -16.03 15.66
C PRO A 53 9.72 -17.38 15.04
N GLY A 54 10.64 -18.02 14.32
CA GLY A 54 10.39 -19.30 13.63
C GLY A 54 9.48 -19.22 12.41
N LYS A 55 9.03 -18.03 12.00
CA LYS A 55 8.20 -17.82 10.80
C LYS A 55 8.96 -16.94 9.80
N ARG A 56 9.78 -17.57 8.95
CA ARG A 56 10.68 -16.86 8.02
C ARG A 56 10.04 -16.48 6.68
N HIS A 57 8.84 -16.98 6.39
CA HIS A 57 8.20 -16.84 5.07
C HIS A 57 7.08 -15.81 5.03
N PHE A 58 6.80 -15.12 6.14
CA PHE A 58 5.88 -14.01 6.12
C PHE A 58 6.17 -12.97 7.20
N SER A 59 5.80 -11.73 6.90
CA SER A 59 5.82 -10.58 7.81
C SER A 59 4.61 -9.69 7.55
N ARG A 60 4.33 -8.72 8.43
CA ARG A 60 3.20 -7.78 8.28
C ARG A 60 3.64 -6.35 8.59
N THR A 61 3.13 -5.38 7.84
CA THR A 61 3.08 -3.98 8.24
C THR A 61 1.63 -3.59 8.48
N LEU A 62 1.41 -2.77 9.50
CA LEU A 62 0.18 -2.03 9.73
C LEU A 62 0.54 -0.57 9.87
N THR A 63 0.04 0.27 8.97
CA THR A 63 0.19 1.72 9.04
C THR A 63 -1.19 2.33 9.33
N PRO A 64 -1.39 2.94 10.51
CA PRO A 64 -2.68 3.51 10.88
C PRO A 64 -3.01 4.73 10.03
N VAL A 65 -4.28 4.84 9.60
CA VAL A 65 -4.83 6.01 8.91
C VAL A 65 -5.69 6.85 9.85
N GLY A 66 -5.87 8.15 9.61
CA GLY A 66 -6.59 9.07 10.48
C GLY A 66 -5.75 9.62 11.62
N MET A 67 -4.42 9.67 11.43
CA MET A 67 -3.49 10.38 12.30
C MET A 67 -2.29 10.86 11.47
N PRO A 68 -1.66 11.99 11.82
CA PRO A 68 -0.57 12.54 11.03
C PRO A 68 0.76 11.81 11.32
N THR A 69 1.68 11.85 10.36
CA THR A 69 3.10 11.55 10.61
C THR A 69 3.67 12.54 11.64
N SER A 70 4.50 12.08 12.58
CA SER A 70 5.06 12.91 13.67
C SER A 70 6.24 13.79 13.24
N SER A 71 7.04 13.37 12.26
CA SER A 71 8.26 14.02 11.80
C SER A 71 7.92 15.17 10.87
N GLY A 72 7.63 16.34 11.46
CA GLY A 72 7.40 17.56 10.67
C GLY A 72 5.94 17.97 10.53
N SER A 73 5.03 17.45 11.37
CA SER A 73 3.67 17.98 11.41
C SER A 73 3.66 19.43 11.88
N TYR A 74 3.31 20.33 10.95
CA TYR A 74 2.60 21.56 11.26
C TYR A 74 1.44 21.24 12.21
N PRO A 75 1.09 22.13 13.16
CA PRO A 75 -0.08 21.92 14.01
C PRO A 75 -1.33 21.79 13.12
N ILE A 76 -1.83 20.56 12.99
CA ILE A 76 -3.06 20.20 12.28
C ILE A 76 -4.10 19.78 13.32
N SER A 77 -5.32 20.28 13.19
CA SER A 77 -6.41 19.87 14.07
C SER A 77 -6.99 18.53 13.64
N ASP A 78 -7.66 17.85 14.57
CA ASP A 78 -8.35 16.60 14.30
C ASP A 78 -9.34 16.71 13.12
N GLN A 79 -10.07 17.83 13.02
CA GLN A 79 -10.99 18.06 11.91
C GLN A 79 -10.24 18.23 10.58
N GLN A 80 -9.10 18.90 10.59
CA GLN A 80 -8.29 19.06 9.39
C GLN A 80 -7.73 17.72 8.89
N ILE A 81 -7.45 16.75 9.78
CA ILE A 81 -7.07 15.39 9.38
C ILE A 81 -8.19 14.74 8.55
N VAL A 82 -9.44 14.81 9.03
CA VAL A 82 -10.62 14.29 8.32
C VAL A 82 -10.79 15.00 6.97
N ASP A 83 -10.74 16.32 6.95
CA ASP A 83 -10.92 17.11 5.73
C ASP A 83 -9.85 16.82 4.67
N ARG A 84 -8.60 16.58 5.11
CA ARG A 84 -7.47 16.23 4.23
C ARG A 84 -7.64 14.83 3.65
N PHE A 85 -8.02 13.86 4.48
CA PHE A 85 -8.33 12.52 4.01
C PHE A 85 -9.40 12.54 2.90
N ILE A 86 -10.51 13.26 3.12
CA ILE A 86 -11.58 13.36 2.11
C ILE A 86 -11.04 13.97 0.81
N LYS A 87 -10.34 15.10 0.89
CA LYS A 87 -9.85 15.83 -0.30
C LYS A 87 -8.83 15.04 -1.11
N GLU A 88 -8.00 14.23 -0.46
CA GLU A 88 -6.83 13.62 -1.09
C GLU A 88 -7.02 12.13 -1.39
N TYR A 89 -7.95 11.47 -0.69
CA TYR A 89 -8.16 10.02 -0.78
C TYR A 89 -9.59 9.63 -1.19
N MET A 90 -10.57 10.55 -1.15
CA MET A 90 -11.96 10.29 -1.57
C MET A 90 -12.38 11.21 -2.74
N PRO A 91 -11.77 11.06 -3.93
CA PRO A 91 -12.11 11.91 -5.09
C PRO A 91 -13.59 11.79 -5.45
N GLY A 92 -14.26 12.93 -5.60
CA GLY A 92 -15.71 13.03 -5.84
C GLY A 92 -16.57 13.15 -4.58
N TYR A 93 -15.97 13.02 -3.39
CA TYR A 93 -16.66 13.16 -2.11
C TYR A 93 -16.29 14.47 -1.37
N GLU A 94 -15.76 15.46 -2.08
CA GLU A 94 -15.32 16.75 -1.50
C GLU A 94 -16.48 17.52 -0.86
N HIS A 95 -17.71 17.24 -1.27
CA HIS A 95 -18.93 17.80 -0.67
C HIS A 95 -19.13 17.39 0.80
N LEU A 96 -18.45 16.34 1.27
CA LEU A 96 -18.46 15.93 2.68
C LEU A 96 -17.61 16.85 3.55
N VAL A 97 -16.67 17.62 2.99
CA VAL A 97 -15.83 18.54 3.76
C VAL A 97 -16.71 19.59 4.43
N GLY A 98 -16.68 19.63 5.77
CA GLY A 98 -17.54 20.50 6.58
C GLY A 98 -19.01 20.08 6.67
N ALA A 99 -19.38 18.93 6.08
CA ALA A 99 -20.71 18.37 6.25
C ALA A 99 -20.85 17.73 7.65
N PRO A 100 -22.06 17.70 8.23
CA PRO A 100 -22.29 17.10 9.55
C PRO A 100 -21.79 15.65 9.66
N ALA A 101 -21.89 14.86 8.58
CA ALA A 101 -21.46 13.46 8.56
C ALA A 101 -19.94 13.27 8.75
N ALA A 102 -19.15 14.26 8.32
CA ALA A 102 -17.68 14.27 8.43
C ALA A 102 -17.16 15.22 9.52
N THR A 103 -18.04 15.76 10.36
CA THR A 103 -17.66 16.61 11.49
C THR A 103 -17.43 15.75 12.73
N LEU A 104 -16.37 16.04 13.47
CA LEU A 104 -16.08 15.37 14.75
C LEU A 104 -17.13 15.73 15.81
N GLY A 105 -17.72 14.70 16.40
CA GLY A 105 -18.55 14.82 17.61
C GLY A 105 -17.73 14.89 18.90
N GLU A 106 -18.42 15.07 20.04
CA GLU A 106 -17.77 15.02 21.34
C GLU A 106 -17.22 13.61 21.62
N GLY A 107 -15.91 13.49 21.76
CA GLY A 107 -15.21 12.23 22.02
C GLY A 107 -14.84 11.42 20.77
N ASP A 108 -15.25 11.86 19.57
CA ASP A 108 -14.80 11.23 18.33
C ASP A 108 -13.31 11.50 18.10
N THR A 109 -12.60 10.49 17.57
CA THR A 109 -11.28 10.68 16.96
C THR A 109 -11.42 10.85 15.44
N PRO A 110 -10.41 11.41 14.74
CA PRO A 110 -10.42 11.44 13.28
C PRO A 110 -10.62 10.05 12.65
N ARG A 111 -10.06 9.01 13.28
CA ARG A 111 -10.19 7.62 12.84
C ARG A 111 -11.63 7.13 12.85
N ASP A 112 -12.41 7.52 13.86
CA ASP A 112 -13.80 7.11 14.00
C ASP A 112 -14.66 7.72 12.88
N VAL A 113 -14.46 9.01 12.60
CA VAL A 113 -15.17 9.71 11.53
C VAL A 113 -14.76 9.20 10.16
N ILE A 114 -13.45 9.09 9.88
CA ILE A 114 -12.92 8.57 8.62
C ILE A 114 -13.38 7.13 8.39
N GLY A 115 -13.31 6.28 9.41
CA GLY A 115 -13.78 4.90 9.37
C GLY A 115 -15.24 4.80 8.98
N ARG A 116 -16.11 5.60 9.61
CA ARG A 116 -17.54 5.64 9.31
C ARG A 116 -17.83 6.11 7.89
N ILE A 117 -17.38 7.31 7.51
CA ILE A 117 -17.69 7.88 6.17
C ILE A 117 -17.15 7.01 5.04
N TYR A 118 -15.98 6.39 5.24
CA TYR A 118 -15.37 5.54 4.22
C TYR A 118 -16.06 4.18 4.12
N THR A 119 -16.47 3.60 5.26
CA THR A 119 -17.26 2.36 5.27
C THR A 119 -18.62 2.56 4.62
N ASP A 120 -19.31 3.66 4.93
CA ASP A 120 -20.59 4.03 4.32
C ASP A 120 -20.44 4.20 2.80
N MET A 121 -19.39 4.92 2.37
CA MET A 121 -19.06 5.09 0.95
C MET A 121 -18.83 3.74 0.25
N LEU A 122 -18.02 2.86 0.84
CA LEU A 122 -17.73 1.54 0.26
C LEU A 122 -18.97 0.65 0.21
N ALA A 123 -19.80 0.66 1.26
CA ALA A 123 -21.04 -0.11 1.32
C ALA A 123 -21.99 0.33 0.20
N GLU A 124 -22.12 1.65 -0.02
CA GLU A 124 -22.90 2.21 -1.12
C GLU A 124 -22.32 1.84 -2.49
N GLN A 125 -21.02 2.06 -2.72
CA GLN A 125 -20.40 1.80 -4.03
C GLN A 125 -20.42 0.33 -4.43
N LEU A 126 -20.18 -0.55 -3.46
CA LEU A 126 -20.04 -1.99 -3.70
C LEU A 126 -21.36 -2.74 -3.53
N GLN A 127 -22.40 -2.07 -3.01
CA GLN A 127 -23.71 -2.65 -2.73
C GLN A 127 -23.60 -3.89 -1.83
N VAL A 128 -22.83 -3.77 -0.75
CA VAL A 128 -22.58 -4.83 0.23
C VAL A 128 -22.75 -4.29 1.66
N ASP A 129 -23.17 -5.15 2.58
CA ASP A 129 -23.22 -4.82 4.00
C ASP A 129 -21.82 -4.88 4.62
N LEU A 130 -21.36 -3.75 5.18
CA LEU A 130 -20.08 -3.60 5.87
C LEU A 130 -20.26 -3.13 7.33
N SER A 131 -21.47 -3.24 7.89
CA SER A 131 -21.77 -2.71 9.24
C SER A 131 -20.92 -3.34 10.35
N ASP A 132 -20.48 -4.59 10.19
CA ASP A 132 -19.61 -5.31 11.13
C ASP A 132 -18.09 -5.13 10.81
N LEU A 133 -17.73 -4.26 9.86
CA LEU A 133 -16.34 -4.06 9.46
C LEU A 133 -15.59 -3.20 10.48
N ASP A 134 -14.53 -3.75 11.06
CA ASP A 134 -13.62 -2.98 11.91
C ASP A 134 -13.00 -1.80 11.15
N THR A 135 -12.89 -0.64 11.82
CA THR A 135 -12.23 0.56 11.25
C THR A 135 -10.85 0.24 10.68
N ALA A 136 -10.04 -0.57 11.37
CA ALA A 136 -8.72 -0.96 10.85
C ALA A 136 -8.80 -1.74 9.53
N CYS A 137 -9.82 -2.58 9.34
CA CYS A 137 -10.06 -3.30 8.09
C CYS A 137 -10.64 -2.38 7.00
N ALA A 138 -11.34 -1.32 7.40
CA ALA A 138 -11.87 -0.31 6.49
C ALA A 138 -10.77 0.60 5.95
N ILE A 139 -9.95 1.20 6.83
CA ILE A 139 -9.11 2.36 6.46
C ILE A 139 -7.60 2.14 6.59
N ASP A 140 -7.12 1.21 7.44
CA ASP A 140 -5.68 1.10 7.66
C ASP A 140 -4.96 0.41 6.49
N ALA A 141 -3.71 0.79 6.29
CA ALA A 141 -2.82 0.10 5.36
C ALA A 141 -2.21 -1.12 6.08
N VAL A 142 -2.91 -2.25 6.02
CA VAL A 142 -2.40 -3.54 6.52
C VAL A 142 -1.97 -4.37 5.33
N PHE A 143 -0.72 -4.82 5.32
CA PHE A 143 -0.23 -5.68 4.25
C PHE A 143 0.81 -6.67 4.72
N TYR A 144 0.79 -7.82 4.06
CA TYR A 144 1.72 -8.90 4.33
C TYR A 144 2.77 -8.96 3.24
N SER A 145 3.90 -9.55 3.56
CA SER A 145 4.85 -10.01 2.54
C SER A 145 5.06 -11.47 2.74
N ILE A 146 4.63 -12.24 1.76
CA ILE A 146 4.66 -13.70 1.74
C ILE A 146 5.75 -14.10 0.75
N PHE A 147 6.77 -14.76 1.29
CA PHE A 147 7.89 -15.24 0.51
C PHE A 147 7.40 -16.23 -0.57
N PRO A 148 7.94 -16.18 -1.81
CA PRO A 148 9.07 -15.34 -2.21
C PRO A 148 8.70 -13.94 -2.69
N ASN A 149 7.48 -13.69 -3.18
CA ASN A 149 7.25 -12.53 -4.03
C ASN A 149 5.80 -12.03 -4.09
N PHE A 150 5.03 -12.25 -3.02
CA PHE A 150 3.61 -11.91 -2.99
C PHE A 150 3.27 -11.02 -1.79
N GLN A 151 2.52 -9.93 -2.01
CA GLN A 151 2.16 -8.99 -0.95
C GLN A 151 0.66 -8.70 -0.99
N PRO A 152 -0.15 -9.42 -0.19
CA PRO A 152 -1.59 -9.17 -0.09
C PRO A 152 -1.91 -8.08 0.93
N TRP A 153 -2.82 -7.19 0.56
CA TRP A 153 -3.42 -6.16 1.39
C TRP A 153 -4.90 -6.52 1.61
N PRO A 154 -5.27 -7.05 2.78
CA PRO A 154 -6.64 -7.53 3.01
C PRO A 154 -7.66 -6.41 3.29
N THR A 155 -7.25 -5.16 3.50
CA THR A 155 -8.17 -4.06 3.86
C THR A 155 -8.98 -3.59 2.66
N LEU A 156 -10.03 -2.80 2.90
CA LEU A 156 -10.92 -2.32 1.83
C LEU A 156 -10.50 -0.97 1.25
N ALA A 157 -9.88 -0.09 2.04
CA ALA A 157 -9.26 1.14 1.51
C ALA A 157 -8.13 0.85 0.53
N TYR A 158 -7.44 -0.28 0.72
CA TYR A 158 -6.31 -0.70 -0.09
C TYR A 158 -6.46 -2.19 -0.44
N PRO A 159 -7.40 -2.59 -1.32
CA PRO A 159 -7.64 -4.01 -1.63
C PRO A 159 -6.63 -4.55 -2.66
N LEU A 160 -5.35 -4.24 -2.44
CA LEU A 160 -4.22 -4.40 -3.34
C LEU A 160 -3.50 -5.72 -3.11
N PHE A 161 -3.08 -6.35 -4.20
CA PHE A 161 -2.35 -7.60 -4.17
C PHE A 161 -1.21 -7.49 -5.16
N TYR A 162 0.01 -7.46 -4.66
CA TYR A 162 1.19 -7.37 -5.51
C TYR A 162 1.85 -8.73 -5.72
N ARG A 163 2.36 -8.94 -6.94
CA ARG A 163 3.27 -10.05 -7.24
C ARG A 163 4.42 -9.56 -8.10
N PHE A 164 5.65 -9.85 -7.67
CA PHE A 164 6.87 -9.39 -8.35
C PHE A 164 7.59 -10.56 -9.01
N ARG A 165 7.86 -10.50 -10.31
CA ARG A 165 8.43 -11.63 -11.07
C ARG A 165 9.60 -11.16 -11.92
N PRO A 166 10.66 -11.96 -12.11
CA PRO A 166 11.65 -11.69 -13.15
C PRO A 166 10.98 -11.46 -14.51
N LEU A 167 11.54 -10.56 -15.31
CA LEU A 167 11.22 -10.45 -16.74
C LEU A 167 12.41 -11.03 -17.50
N ASP A 168 12.18 -12.20 -18.12
CA ASP A 168 13.24 -13.00 -18.71
C ASP A 168 14.38 -13.27 -17.71
N ASP A 169 15.60 -13.44 -18.21
CA ASP A 169 16.82 -13.60 -17.40
C ASP A 169 17.56 -12.27 -17.15
N ASP A 170 16.88 -11.12 -17.33
CA ASP A 170 17.49 -9.80 -17.11
C ASP A 170 17.29 -9.32 -15.65
N PRO A 171 18.35 -9.24 -14.82
CA PRO A 171 18.25 -8.74 -13.46
C PRO A 171 17.96 -7.23 -13.37
N ASN A 172 17.89 -6.51 -14.50
CA ASN A 172 17.53 -5.10 -14.60
C ASN A 172 16.05 -4.86 -14.86
N GLN A 173 15.26 -5.91 -15.05
CA GLN A 173 13.86 -5.77 -15.42
C GLN A 173 13.00 -6.78 -14.67
N CYS A 174 11.76 -6.38 -14.39
CA CYS A 174 10.80 -7.27 -13.76
C CYS A 174 9.37 -6.96 -14.19
N LEU A 175 8.46 -7.85 -13.80
CA LEU A 175 7.02 -7.66 -13.87
C LEU A 175 6.48 -7.41 -12.46
N MET A 176 5.74 -6.33 -12.30
CA MET A 176 4.94 -6.04 -11.12
C MET A 176 3.47 -6.24 -11.47
N ASP A 177 2.87 -7.30 -10.95
CA ASP A 177 1.43 -7.50 -11.06
C ASP A 177 0.74 -6.72 -9.93
N ILE A 178 -0.23 -5.88 -10.29
CA ILE A 178 -1.11 -5.14 -9.38
C ILE A 178 -2.51 -5.68 -9.56
N ILE A 179 -3.02 -6.33 -8.53
CA ILE A 179 -4.31 -7.01 -8.55
C ILE A 179 -5.23 -6.33 -7.53
N ILE A 180 -6.43 -5.94 -7.94
CA ILE A 180 -7.46 -5.42 -7.04
C ILE A 180 -8.50 -6.50 -6.79
N LEU A 181 -8.69 -6.85 -5.52
CA LEU A 181 -9.72 -7.81 -5.09
C LEU A 181 -10.86 -7.09 -4.36
N ALA A 182 -11.91 -6.75 -5.12
CA ALA A 182 -13.12 -6.14 -4.58
C ALA A 182 -14.08 -7.19 -4.01
N PRO A 183 -14.84 -6.87 -2.94
CA PRO A 183 -15.93 -7.70 -2.48
C PRO A 183 -17.08 -7.73 -3.51
N PHE A 184 -17.94 -8.73 -3.40
CA PHE A 184 -19.18 -8.81 -4.17
C PHE A 184 -20.28 -9.49 -3.35
N GLN A 185 -21.53 -9.23 -3.69
CA GLN A 185 -22.69 -9.93 -3.17
C GLN A 185 -23.51 -10.54 -4.32
N GLY A 186 -24.09 -11.72 -4.09
CA GLY A 186 -24.83 -12.44 -5.12
C GLY A 186 -23.93 -13.21 -6.09
N GLU A 187 -24.20 -13.11 -7.39
CA GLU A 187 -23.43 -13.80 -8.42
C GLU A 187 -22.03 -13.16 -8.56
N ARG A 188 -21.00 -14.00 -8.55
CA ARG A 188 -19.61 -13.53 -8.64
C ARG A 188 -19.35 -12.91 -10.03
N PRO A 189 -18.94 -11.63 -10.12
CA PRO A 189 -18.57 -11.05 -11.40
C PRO A 189 -17.36 -11.77 -12.03
N PRO A 190 -17.23 -11.75 -13.37
CA PRO A 190 -16.06 -12.30 -14.03
C PRO A 190 -14.79 -11.59 -13.56
N SER A 191 -13.70 -12.36 -13.44
CA SER A 191 -12.41 -11.80 -13.04
C SER A 191 -11.78 -11.04 -14.20
N ALA A 192 -11.23 -9.86 -13.92
CA ALA A 192 -10.54 -9.02 -14.89
C ALA A 192 -9.41 -9.80 -15.61
N THR A 193 -9.29 -9.58 -16.91
CA THR A 193 -8.12 -10.06 -17.66
C THR A 193 -6.93 -9.15 -17.39
N PRO A 194 -5.70 -9.69 -17.32
CA PRO A 194 -4.52 -8.85 -17.14
C PRO A 194 -4.37 -7.83 -18.29
N VAL A 195 -4.13 -6.57 -17.96
CA VAL A 195 -3.67 -5.52 -18.89
C VAL A 195 -2.17 -5.36 -18.70
N ILE A 196 -1.39 -5.51 -19.76
CA ILE A 196 0.07 -5.33 -19.71
C ILE A 196 0.37 -3.86 -19.97
N GLN A 197 1.21 -3.27 -19.12
CA GLN A 197 1.73 -1.92 -19.30
C GLN A 197 3.25 -1.95 -19.53
N GLU A 198 3.68 -1.22 -20.54
CA GLU A 198 5.09 -1.04 -20.90
C GLU A 198 5.81 -0.11 -19.91
N PHE A 199 7.15 -0.09 -19.96
CA PHE A 199 8.00 0.58 -18.96
C PHE A 199 7.63 2.05 -18.68
N GLU A 200 7.32 2.83 -19.71
CA GLU A 200 7.01 4.26 -19.59
C GLU A 200 5.51 4.58 -19.54
N GLU A 201 4.63 3.57 -19.64
CA GLU A 201 3.19 3.81 -19.60
C GLU A 201 2.71 4.08 -18.16
N PRO A 202 2.04 5.22 -17.88
CA PRO A 202 1.56 5.52 -16.53
C PRO A 202 0.55 4.48 -16.03
N LEU A 203 0.71 4.02 -14.79
CA LEU A 203 -0.28 3.19 -14.09
C LEU A 203 -1.62 3.90 -13.96
N ALA A 204 -1.60 5.23 -13.88
CA ALA A 204 -2.80 6.08 -13.87
C ALA A 204 -3.76 5.77 -15.04
N ASN A 205 -3.24 5.38 -16.22
CA ASN A 205 -4.07 5.04 -17.38
C ASN A 205 -4.99 3.83 -17.13
N ALA A 206 -4.58 2.91 -16.25
CA ALA A 206 -5.32 1.68 -15.94
C ALA A 206 -5.98 1.71 -14.55
N LEU A 207 -5.46 2.50 -13.62
CA LEU A 207 -5.85 2.49 -12.20
C LEU A 207 -6.31 3.85 -11.65
N GLY A 208 -6.34 4.91 -12.47
CA GLY A 208 -6.74 6.26 -12.04
C GLY A 208 -5.84 6.81 -10.94
N VAL A 209 -6.42 7.45 -9.92
CA VAL A 209 -5.70 8.09 -8.80
C VAL A 209 -4.77 7.12 -8.07
N LEU A 210 -5.19 5.87 -7.87
CA LEU A 210 -4.32 4.83 -7.30
C LEU A 210 -3.07 4.62 -8.17
N GLY A 211 -3.23 4.64 -9.49
CA GLY A 211 -2.12 4.54 -10.43
C GLY A 211 -1.16 5.71 -10.32
N GLU A 212 -1.65 6.93 -10.10
CA GLU A 212 -0.80 8.12 -9.90
C GLU A 212 0.09 7.99 -8.65
N ILE A 213 -0.44 7.42 -7.57
CA ILE A 213 0.32 7.14 -6.35
C ILE A 213 1.40 6.09 -6.64
N LEU A 214 1.04 4.97 -7.27
CA LEU A 214 1.99 3.91 -7.58
C LEU A 214 3.06 4.34 -8.59
N ASP A 215 2.74 5.25 -9.51
CA ASP A 215 3.71 5.84 -10.44
C ASP A 215 4.79 6.64 -9.67
N GLN A 216 4.47 7.25 -8.52
CA GLN A 216 5.45 7.94 -7.66
C GLN A 216 6.47 6.96 -7.06
N ASP A 217 6.03 5.77 -6.62
CA ASP A 217 6.95 4.72 -6.16
C ASP A 217 7.84 4.22 -7.30
N CYS A 218 7.21 3.95 -8.45
CA CYS A 218 7.87 3.40 -9.63
C CYS A 218 8.98 4.32 -10.16
N ALA A 219 8.80 5.65 -10.07
CA ALA A 219 9.75 6.64 -10.54
C ALA A 219 11.13 6.55 -9.87
N HIS A 220 11.19 6.07 -8.63
CA HIS A 220 12.43 6.02 -7.85
C HIS A 220 13.28 4.76 -8.08
N ILE A 221 12.68 3.69 -8.63
CA ILE A 221 13.33 2.37 -8.76
C ILE A 221 14.66 2.44 -9.52
N ARG A 222 14.72 3.19 -10.63
CA ARG A 222 15.96 3.34 -11.41
C ARG A 222 17.08 3.96 -10.58
N ALA A 223 16.75 5.02 -9.83
CA ALA A 223 17.70 5.73 -8.99
C ALA A 223 18.18 4.86 -7.82
N ILE A 224 17.27 4.14 -7.16
CA ILE A 224 17.60 3.20 -6.08
C ILE A 224 18.58 2.14 -6.58
N GLN A 225 18.27 1.50 -7.72
CA GLN A 225 19.13 0.46 -8.29
C GLN A 225 20.50 1.00 -8.74
N ALA A 226 20.54 2.20 -9.33
CA ALA A 226 21.78 2.89 -9.68
C ALA A 226 22.61 3.21 -8.43
N GLY A 227 21.97 3.69 -7.35
CA GLY A 227 22.61 3.97 -6.07
C GLY A 227 23.25 2.73 -5.44
N MET A 228 22.51 1.61 -5.38
CA MET A 228 23.04 0.34 -4.89
C MET A 228 24.24 -0.15 -5.71
N ARG A 229 24.24 0.09 -7.03
CA ARG A 229 25.38 -0.24 -7.90
C ARG A 229 26.56 0.69 -7.72
N ALA A 230 26.32 1.96 -7.43
CA ALA A 230 27.37 2.95 -7.24
C ALA A 230 28.00 2.87 -5.84
N ALA A 231 27.30 2.32 -4.84
CA ALA A 231 27.79 2.19 -3.47
C ALA A 231 29.18 1.52 -3.43
N ARG A 232 30.14 2.17 -2.75
CA ARG A 232 31.54 1.76 -2.75
C ARG A 232 31.76 0.40 -2.08
N ASP A 233 31.11 0.20 -0.94
CA ASP A 233 31.22 -1.00 -0.09
C ASP A 233 30.17 -2.07 -0.40
N LYS A 234 29.22 -1.77 -1.29
CA LYS A 234 28.07 -2.64 -1.63
C LYS A 234 27.22 -3.02 -0.40
N GLN A 235 27.19 -2.15 0.61
CA GLN A 235 26.35 -2.32 1.79
C GLN A 235 25.17 -1.35 1.77
N LEU A 236 24.07 -1.77 2.41
CA LEU A 236 22.88 -0.97 2.60
C LEU A 236 22.68 -0.76 4.10
N ASN A 237 22.61 0.51 4.54
CA ASN A 237 22.25 0.85 5.90
C ASN A 237 20.72 0.88 6.00
N LEU A 238 20.18 0.06 6.90
CA LEU A 238 18.75 -0.13 7.08
C LEU A 238 18.37 0.34 8.48
N ALA A 239 17.27 1.10 8.60
CA ALA A 239 16.73 1.59 9.86
C ALA A 239 16.37 0.43 10.81
N GLU A 240 16.71 0.55 12.09
CA GLU A 240 16.60 -0.56 13.05
C GLU A 240 15.17 -1.12 13.19
N TYR A 241 14.15 -0.27 13.10
CA TYR A 241 12.76 -0.68 13.26
C TYR A 241 12.02 -0.79 11.91
N GLN A 242 12.01 0.29 11.12
CA GLN A 242 11.21 0.40 9.91
C GLN A 242 11.64 -0.59 8.81
N ASP A 243 12.94 -0.84 8.67
CA ASP A 243 13.47 -1.79 7.69
C ASP A 243 13.61 -3.23 8.25
N SER A 244 12.98 -3.53 9.39
CA SER A 244 13.06 -4.86 10.01
C SER A 244 12.52 -5.96 9.10
N ARG A 245 11.47 -5.66 8.32
CA ARG A 245 10.86 -6.57 7.35
C ARG A 245 11.72 -6.77 6.11
N VAL A 246 12.35 -5.70 5.59
CA VAL A 246 13.35 -5.78 4.51
C VAL A 246 14.47 -6.72 4.94
N ARG A 247 15.07 -6.50 6.12
CA ARG A 247 16.10 -7.39 6.67
C ARG A 247 15.63 -8.83 6.82
N HIS A 248 14.43 -9.02 7.36
CA HIS A 248 13.85 -10.36 7.53
C HIS A 248 13.72 -11.10 6.20
N TYR A 249 13.18 -10.44 5.18
CA TYR A 249 13.03 -10.99 3.84
C TYR A 249 14.38 -11.37 3.21
N HIS A 250 15.36 -10.46 3.23
CA HIS A 250 16.68 -10.71 2.63
C HIS A 250 17.49 -11.77 3.37
N ARG A 251 17.32 -11.94 4.69
CA ARG A 251 17.89 -13.08 5.43
C ARG A 251 17.32 -14.41 4.94
N THR A 252 15.99 -14.52 4.85
CA THR A 252 15.32 -15.71 4.32
C THR A 252 15.77 -16.01 2.90
N LEU A 253 15.82 -15.00 2.04
CA LEU A 253 16.29 -15.14 0.66
C LEU A 253 17.74 -15.64 0.61
N GLY A 254 18.64 -15.08 1.43
CA GLY A 254 20.03 -15.48 1.51
C GLY A 254 20.21 -16.95 1.88
N GLU A 255 19.37 -17.48 2.77
CA GLU A 255 19.38 -18.92 3.13
C GLU A 255 19.02 -19.82 1.93
N TYR A 256 18.07 -19.41 1.08
CA TYR A 256 17.72 -20.17 -0.14
C TYR A 256 18.78 -20.05 -1.24
N ILE A 257 19.45 -18.91 -1.35
CA ILE A 257 20.53 -18.72 -2.34
C ILE A 257 21.80 -19.49 -1.93
N ALA A 258 22.08 -19.55 -0.62
CA ALA A 258 23.23 -20.27 -0.08
C ALA A 258 23.00 -21.79 0.02
N ALA A 259 21.75 -22.26 -0.10
CA ALA A 259 21.44 -23.68 -0.13
C ALA A 259 22.03 -24.32 -1.41
N PRO A 260 22.71 -25.48 -1.29
CA PRO A 260 23.36 -26.17 -2.40
C PRO A 260 22.38 -26.75 -3.42
#